data_AF-A0ABD2WJ41-F1
#
_entry.id   AF-A0ABD2WJ41-F1
#
_cell.length_a   1.000
_cell.length_b   1.000
_cell.length_c   1.000
_cell.angle_alpha   90.00
_cell.angle_beta   90.00
_cell.angle_gamma   90.00
#
_symmetry.space_group_name_H-M   'P 1'
#
loop_
_entity.id
_entity.type
_entity.pdbx_description
1 polymer ?
#
loop_
_entity_poly.entity_id
_entity_poly.type
_entity_poly.pdbx_seq_one_letter_code
_entity_poly.pdbx_strand_id
1 'polypeptide(L)'
;MRTLKSNPTLQQKVSSSVNNIRRSATGALVLQLKKGVDNASALGEELGRVLGAAATASALQHTSVIEIKDLDECVTKEEITTALDALLGVPVSKRDPVKSLRKAYAGTHVAVVALPDDLAATALKLGHIRVG
;
A
#
# COMPACT_ATOMS: atom_id res chain seq x y z
N MET A 1 -18.26 -11.58 5.21
CA MET A 1 -18.44 -12.25 6.53
C MET A 1 -18.75 -13.73 6.41
N ARG A 2 -19.62 -14.19 5.48
CA ARG A 2 -19.87 -15.64 5.27
C ARG A 2 -18.59 -16.40 4.92
N THR A 3 -17.78 -15.89 4.00
CA THR A 3 -16.50 -16.49 3.54
C THR A 3 -15.42 -16.60 4.61
N LEU A 4 -15.36 -15.62 5.53
CA LEU A 4 -14.39 -15.58 6.65
C LEU A 4 -14.73 -16.61 7.74
N LYS A 5 -16.03 -16.89 7.94
CA LYS A 5 -16.52 -17.95 8.86
C LYS A 5 -16.46 -19.35 8.23
N SER A 6 -16.43 -19.44 6.90
CA SER A 6 -16.34 -20.73 6.18
C SER A 6 -14.93 -21.32 6.17
N ASN A 7 -13.89 -20.54 6.47
CA ASN A 7 -12.51 -21.03 6.55
C ASN A 7 -12.06 -21.16 8.02
N PRO A 8 -11.97 -22.39 8.57
CA PRO A 8 -11.70 -22.61 10.00
C PRO A 8 -10.31 -22.12 10.42
N THR A 9 -9.30 -22.25 9.56
CA THR A 9 -7.93 -21.78 9.77
C THR A 9 -7.83 -20.26 9.87
N LEU A 10 -8.52 -19.53 9.00
CA LEU A 10 -8.59 -18.08 9.07
C LEU A 10 -9.38 -17.59 10.27
N GLN A 11 -10.50 -18.25 10.59
CA GLN A 11 -11.29 -17.89 11.75
C GLN A 11 -10.46 -17.99 13.03
N GLN A 12 -9.63 -19.02 13.17
CA GLN A 12 -8.75 -19.20 14.32
C GLN A 12 -7.63 -18.15 14.38
N LYS A 13 -6.98 -17.84 13.24
CA LYS A 13 -5.95 -16.79 13.15
C LYS A 13 -6.50 -15.38 13.43
N VAL A 14 -7.68 -15.06 12.90
CA VAL A 14 -8.36 -13.79 13.15
C VAL A 14 -8.78 -13.70 14.62
N SER A 15 -9.36 -14.75 15.20
CA SER A 15 -9.79 -14.73 16.60
C SER A 15 -8.63 -14.66 17.60
N SER A 16 -7.49 -15.27 17.27
CA SER A 16 -6.28 -15.21 18.11
C SER A 16 -5.61 -13.83 18.04
N SER A 17 -5.60 -13.19 16.88
CA SER A 17 -4.84 -11.95 16.63
C SER A 17 -5.65 -10.66 16.78
N VAL A 18 -6.96 -10.71 16.56
CA VAL A 18 -7.85 -9.52 16.58
C VAL A 18 -8.45 -9.35 17.97
N ASN A 19 -8.37 -8.14 18.49
CA ASN A 19 -9.00 -7.70 19.73
C ASN A 19 -10.41 -7.18 19.51
N ASN A 20 -10.62 -6.42 18.44
CA ASN A 20 -11.92 -5.79 18.16
C ASN A 20 -12.16 -5.64 16.65
N ILE A 21 -13.42 -5.70 16.23
CA ILE A 21 -13.85 -5.48 14.85
C ILE A 21 -14.86 -4.35 14.86
N ARG A 22 -14.56 -3.27 14.14
CA ARG A 22 -15.48 -2.14 13.98
C ARG A 22 -15.72 -1.83 12.52
N ARG A 23 -16.84 -1.16 12.24
CA ARG A 23 -17.15 -0.65 10.90
C ARG A 23 -16.76 0.82 10.83
N SER A 24 -16.05 1.23 9.78
CA SER A 24 -15.78 2.65 9.51
C SER A 24 -17.03 3.36 9.00
N ALA A 25 -17.02 4.70 9.01
CA ALA A 25 -18.06 5.52 8.39
C ALA A 25 -18.22 5.24 6.88
N THR A 26 -17.13 4.84 6.21
CA THR A 26 -17.12 4.42 4.80
C THR A 26 -17.66 3.01 4.58
N GLY A 27 -18.12 2.32 5.63
CA GLY A 27 -18.67 0.97 5.56
C GLY A 27 -17.65 -0.17 5.54
N ALA A 28 -16.35 0.16 5.54
CA ALA A 28 -15.25 -0.79 5.59
C ALA A 28 -15.11 -1.43 6.98
N LEU A 29 -14.53 -2.63 7.04
CA LEU A 29 -14.25 -3.31 8.31
C LEU A 29 -12.82 -2.99 8.77
N VAL A 30 -12.70 -2.55 10.01
CA VAL A 30 -11.42 -2.28 10.66
C VAL A 30 -11.20 -3.34 11.74
N LEU A 31 -10.15 -4.12 11.57
CA LEU A 31 -9.71 -5.17 12.49
C LEU A 31 -8.63 -4.58 13.39
N GLN A 32 -8.92 -4.41 14.68
CA GLN A 32 -7.95 -3.97 15.67
C GLN A 32 -7.20 -5.19 16.21
N LEU A 33 -5.89 -5.23 16.04
CA LEU A 33 -5.05 -6.32 16.55
C LEU A 33 -4.84 -6.21 18.07
N LYS A 34 -4.57 -7.36 18.71
CA LYS A 34 -4.14 -7.41 20.12
C LYS A 34 -2.75 -6.79 20.26
N LYS A 35 -2.46 -6.25 21.45
CA LYS A 35 -1.14 -5.68 21.76
C LYS A 35 -0.06 -6.78 21.64
N GLY A 36 1.07 -6.43 21.02
CA GLY A 36 2.20 -7.35 20.80
C GLY A 36 2.08 -8.25 19.57
N VAL A 37 1.08 -8.03 18.71
CA VAL A 37 0.94 -8.75 17.44
C VAL A 37 1.39 -7.85 16.29
N ASP A 38 2.65 -7.97 15.88
CA ASP A 38 3.26 -7.18 14.79
C ASP A 38 3.07 -7.82 13.40
N ASN A 39 2.04 -8.67 13.25
CA ASN A 39 1.79 -9.44 12.03
C ASN A 39 0.71 -8.82 11.13
N ALA A 40 0.45 -7.52 11.26
CA ALA A 40 -0.62 -6.84 10.53
C ALA A 40 -0.52 -7.00 9.00
N SER A 41 0.69 -6.91 8.45
CA SER A 41 0.93 -7.09 7.02
C SER A 41 0.66 -8.52 6.57
N ALA A 42 1.20 -9.51 7.29
CA ALA A 42 1.01 -10.93 6.99
C ALA A 42 -0.48 -11.34 7.07
N LEU A 43 -1.21 -10.85 8.08
CA LEU A 43 -2.65 -11.04 8.18
C LEU A 43 -3.40 -10.39 7.02
N GLY A 44 -2.99 -9.18 6.62
CA GLY A 44 -3.56 -8.48 5.47
C GLY A 44 -3.38 -9.26 4.17
N GLU A 45 -2.19 -9.79 3.91
CA GLU A 45 -1.91 -10.61 2.72
C GLU A 45 -2.71 -11.91 2.70
N GLU A 46 -2.78 -12.61 3.83
CA GLU A 46 -3.53 -13.87 3.94
C GLU A 46 -5.04 -13.63 3.79
N LEU A 47 -5.56 -12.57 4.40
CA LEU A 47 -6.95 -12.14 4.20
C LEU A 47 -7.19 -11.74 2.75
N GLY A 48 -6.29 -10.99 2.11
CA GLY A 48 -6.39 -10.62 0.70
C GLY A 48 -6.39 -11.85 -0.22
N ARG A 49 -5.56 -12.86 0.07
CA ARG A 49 -5.52 -14.12 -0.69
C ARG A 49 -6.85 -14.87 -0.63
N VAL A 50 -7.48 -14.94 0.54
CA VAL A 50 -8.74 -15.70 0.69
C VAL A 50 -9.97 -14.90 0.29
N LEU A 51 -9.97 -13.59 0.52
CA LEU A 51 -11.05 -12.72 0.09
C LEU A 51 -11.02 -12.52 -1.43
N GLY A 52 -9.86 -12.61 -2.07
CA GLY A 52 -9.70 -12.55 -3.52
C GLY A 52 -10.35 -11.28 -4.08
N ALA A 53 -11.26 -11.44 -5.04
CA ALA A 53 -12.00 -10.33 -5.65
C ALA A 53 -13.11 -9.74 -4.75
N ALA A 54 -13.47 -10.41 -3.65
CA ALA A 54 -14.61 -10.00 -2.82
C ALA A 54 -14.29 -8.85 -1.85
N ALA A 55 -13.02 -8.72 -1.44
CA ALA A 55 -12.56 -7.63 -0.59
C ALA A 55 -11.03 -7.53 -0.59
N THR A 56 -10.51 -6.30 -0.46
CA THR A 56 -9.10 -6.05 -0.22
C THR A 56 -8.83 -5.91 1.28
N ALA A 57 -7.70 -6.44 1.73
CA ALA A 57 -7.23 -6.28 3.10
C ALA A 57 -5.85 -5.63 3.07
N SER A 58 -5.66 -4.63 3.93
CA SER A 58 -4.38 -3.94 4.09
C SER A 58 -4.15 -3.59 5.55
N ALA A 59 -2.88 -3.61 5.96
CA ALA A 59 -2.48 -3.09 7.25
C ALA A 59 -2.61 -1.56 7.25
N LEU A 60 -3.14 -1.01 8.35
CA LEU A 60 -3.12 0.42 8.57
C LEU A 60 -1.68 0.80 8.94
N GLN A 61 -0.97 1.43 8.01
CA GLN A 61 0.42 1.86 8.20
C GLN A 61 0.53 3.36 8.02
N HIS A 62 1.51 3.96 8.68
CA HIS A 62 1.89 5.34 8.40
C HIS A 62 2.38 5.45 6.95
N THR A 63 2.00 6.56 6.32
CA THR A 63 2.39 6.85 4.94
C THR A 63 3.12 8.18 4.91
N SER A 64 4.27 8.15 4.25
CA SER A 64 5.12 9.30 3.99
C SER A 64 4.91 9.76 2.55
N VAL A 65 4.95 11.07 2.36
CA VAL A 65 4.83 11.69 1.04
C VAL A 65 6.23 12.09 0.57
N ILE A 66 6.61 11.62 -0.62
CA ILE A 66 7.87 11.95 -1.26
C ILE A 66 7.61 12.68 -2.58
N GLU A 67 8.50 13.59 -2.95
CA GLU A 67 8.49 14.26 -4.25
C GLU A 67 9.58 13.66 -5.14
N ILE A 68 9.20 13.24 -6.34
CA ILE A 68 10.10 12.82 -7.40
C ILE A 68 10.21 13.99 -8.38
N LYS A 69 11.43 14.50 -8.57
CA LYS A 69 11.73 15.66 -9.43
C LYS A 69 12.37 15.20 -10.74
N ASP A 70 12.48 16.14 -11.67
CA ASP A 70 13.20 15.98 -12.94
C ASP A 70 12.69 14.81 -13.80
N LEU A 71 11.38 14.57 -13.78
CA LEU A 71 10.74 13.62 -14.67
C LEU A 71 10.54 14.23 -16.06
N ASP A 72 10.59 13.42 -17.11
CA ASP A 72 10.29 13.89 -18.47
C ASP A 72 8.81 14.27 -18.64
N GLU A 73 8.54 15.18 -19.59
CA GLU A 73 7.16 15.65 -19.88
C GLU A 73 6.23 14.56 -20.42
N CYS A 74 6.78 13.49 -20.97
CA CYS A 74 6.01 12.35 -21.50
C CYS A 74 5.70 11.29 -20.44
N VAL A 75 6.23 11.43 -19.21
CA VAL A 75 6.08 10.40 -18.17
C VAL A 75 4.64 10.27 -17.73
N THR A 76 4.15 9.04 -17.69
CA THR A 76 2.81 8.69 -17.22
C THR A 76 2.81 8.22 -15.75
N LYS A 77 1.63 8.19 -15.12
CA LYS A 77 1.53 7.71 -13.72
C LYS A 77 1.89 6.22 -13.63
N GLU A 78 1.50 5.47 -14.65
CA GLU A 78 1.69 4.03 -14.79
C GLU A 78 3.19 3.68 -14.88
N GLU A 79 3.96 4.47 -15.63
CA GLU A 79 5.41 4.33 -15.72
C GLU A 79 6.10 4.61 -14.38
N ILE A 80 5.66 5.65 -13.66
CA ILE A 80 6.18 5.94 -12.30
C ILE A 80 5.87 4.79 -11.35
N THR A 81 4.65 4.25 -11.39
CA THR A 81 4.30 3.09 -10.55
C THR A 81 5.11 1.85 -10.89
N THR A 82 5.35 1.60 -12.18
CA THR A 82 6.15 0.45 -12.64
C THR A 82 7.61 0.61 -12.21
N ALA A 83 8.16 1.81 -12.33
CA ALA A 83 9.51 2.12 -11.86
C ALA A 83 9.64 1.99 -10.35
N LEU A 84 8.63 2.38 -9.57
CA LEU A 84 8.60 2.21 -8.11
C LEU A 84 8.55 0.74 -7.73
N ASP A 85 7.75 -0.07 -8.43
CA ASP A 85 7.67 -1.52 -8.21
C ASP A 85 9.02 -2.18 -8.49
N ALA A 86 9.70 -1.79 -9.57
CA ALA A 86 11.03 -2.27 -9.93
C ALA A 86 12.10 -1.83 -8.90
N LEU A 87 12.03 -0.58 -8.43
CA LEU A 87 12.98 -0.01 -7.48
C LEU A 87 12.86 -0.66 -6.09
N LEU A 88 11.64 -0.90 -5.63
CA LEU A 88 11.36 -1.39 -4.28
C LEU A 88 11.25 -2.91 -4.21
N GLY A 89 11.10 -3.59 -5.35
CA GLY A 89 10.89 -5.05 -5.41
C GLY A 89 9.54 -5.50 -4.82
N VAL A 90 8.62 -4.56 -4.60
CA VAL A 90 7.31 -4.79 -3.99
C VAL A 90 6.25 -4.11 -4.84
N PRO A 91 5.09 -4.76 -5.13
CA PRO A 91 4.04 -4.16 -5.93
C PRO A 91 3.29 -3.05 -5.17
N VAL A 92 3.76 -1.82 -5.31
CA VAL A 92 3.13 -0.58 -4.84
C VAL A 92 1.92 -0.21 -5.71
N SER A 93 1.87 -0.70 -6.95
CA SER A 93 0.76 -0.53 -7.91
C SER A 93 -0.63 -0.80 -7.34
N LYS A 94 -0.76 -1.63 -6.29
CA LYS A 94 -2.06 -1.95 -5.66
C LYS A 94 -2.70 -0.80 -4.88
N ARG A 95 -1.95 0.26 -4.56
CA ARG A 95 -2.41 1.36 -3.69
C ARG A 95 -2.52 2.72 -4.39
N ASP A 96 -2.32 2.74 -5.71
CA ASP A 96 -2.33 3.96 -6.52
C ASP A 96 -1.49 5.10 -5.88
N PRO A 97 -0.17 4.89 -5.76
CA PRO A 97 0.69 5.69 -4.88
C PRO A 97 0.91 7.12 -5.40
N VAL A 98 0.64 7.40 -6.67
CA VAL A 98 0.88 8.71 -7.30
C VAL A 98 -0.31 9.64 -7.04
N LYS A 99 -0.15 10.55 -6.08
CA LYS A 99 -1.19 11.53 -5.71
C LYS A 99 -1.35 12.63 -6.75
N SER A 100 -0.24 13.12 -7.29
CA SER A 100 -0.27 14.18 -8.30
C SER A 100 0.95 14.11 -9.21
N LEU A 101 0.74 14.44 -10.47
CA LEU A 101 1.79 14.71 -11.44
C LEU A 101 1.59 16.16 -11.92
N ARG A 102 2.58 17.03 -11.68
CA ARG A 102 2.50 18.46 -12.02
C ARG A 102 3.67 18.87 -12.89
N LYS A 103 3.45 19.89 -13.73
CA LYS A 103 4.49 20.53 -14.51
C LYS A 103 5.44 21.33 -13.63
N ALA A 104 6.73 21.24 -13.92
CA ALA A 104 7.79 22.00 -13.32
C ALA A 104 8.53 22.83 -14.39
N TYR A 105 9.58 23.53 -13.97
CA TYR A 105 10.33 24.44 -14.83
C TYR A 105 11.09 23.67 -15.93
N ALA A 106 11.30 24.31 -17.07
CA ALA A 106 12.10 23.79 -18.18
C ALA A 106 11.61 22.46 -18.79
N GLY A 107 10.29 22.21 -18.83
CA GLY A 107 9.74 21.02 -19.48
C GLY A 107 9.86 19.73 -18.66
N THR A 108 10.16 19.84 -17.37
CA THR A 108 10.17 18.69 -16.45
C THR A 108 8.83 18.53 -15.72
N HIS A 109 8.59 17.34 -15.18
CA HIS A 109 7.48 16.99 -14.33
C HIS A 109 7.96 16.68 -12.90
N VAL A 110 7.07 16.92 -11.93
CA VAL A 110 7.26 16.54 -10.53
C VAL A 110 6.09 15.66 -10.13
N ALA A 111 6.40 14.46 -9.64
CA ALA A 111 5.41 13.55 -9.09
C ALA A 111 5.42 13.56 -7.57
N VAL A 112 4.24 13.60 -6.97
CA VAL A 112 4.07 13.46 -5.53
C VAL A 112 3.52 12.07 -5.26
N VAL A 113 4.27 11.28 -4.51
CA VAL A 113 3.98 9.87 -4.26
C VAL A 113 3.80 9.65 -2.76
N ALA A 114 2.75 8.94 -2.38
CA ALA A 114 2.53 8.49 -1.01
C ALA A 114 2.88 7.01 -0.87
N LEU A 115 3.88 6.72 -0.06
CA LEU A 115 4.38 5.38 0.20
C LEU A 115 4.29 5.07 1.71
N PRO A 116 4.17 3.78 2.10
CA PRO A 116 4.43 3.37 3.48
C PRO A 116 5.81 3.85 3.94
N ASP A 117 5.93 4.25 5.21
CA ASP A 117 7.16 4.86 5.75
C ASP A 117 8.42 4.01 5.48
N ASP A 118 8.33 2.69 5.63
CA ASP A 118 9.44 1.77 5.37
C ASP A 118 9.92 1.81 3.91
N LEU A 119 8.97 1.88 2.97
CA LEU A 119 9.25 1.96 1.53
C LEU A 119 9.72 3.35 1.14
N ALA A 120 9.15 4.41 1.72
CA ALA A 120 9.59 5.78 1.51
C ALA A 120 11.05 5.97 1.96
N ALA A 121 11.41 5.44 3.13
CA ALA A 121 12.78 5.48 3.64
C ALA A 121 13.74 4.70 2.72
N THR A 122 13.30 3.58 2.16
CA THR A 122 14.11 2.79 1.21
C THR A 122 14.30 3.53 -0.12
N ALA A 123 13.23 4.14 -0.65
CA ALA A 123 13.29 4.96 -1.86
C ALA A 123 14.23 6.18 -1.67
N LEU A 124 14.15 6.85 -0.51
CA LEU A 124 15.03 7.98 -0.18
C LEU A 124 16.50 7.56 -0.05
N LYS A 125 16.78 6.36 0.47
CA LYS A 125 18.16 5.81 0.54
C LYS A 125 18.74 5.53 -0.84
N LEU A 126 17.92 5.08 -1.79
CA LEU A 126 18.34 4.88 -3.18
C LEU A 126 18.55 6.22 -3.90
N GLY A 127 17.72 7.23 -3.59
CA GLY A 127 17.92 8.64 -3.95
C GLY A 127 17.65 8.99 -5.41
N HIS A 128 17.51 7.99 -6.30
CA HIS A 128 17.18 8.18 -7.70
C HIS A 128 16.25 7.06 -8.18
N ILE A 129 15.41 7.40 -9.15
CA ILE A 129 14.52 6.47 -9.83
C ILE A 129 14.69 6.65 -11.33
N ARG A 130 14.72 5.54 -12.06
CA ARG A 130 14.76 5.54 -13.51
C ARG A 130 13.36 5.22 -14.02
N VAL A 131 12.80 6.13 -14.81
CA VAL A 131 11.48 6.00 -15.42
C VAL A 131 11.67 6.05 -16.93
N GLY A 132 11.18 5.03 -17.65
CA GLY A 132 11.37 4.88 -19.10
C GLY A 132 11.51 3.43 -19.53
#